data_AF-A0A9E5KIF7-F1
#
_entry.id   AF-A0A9E5KIF7-F1
#
_cell.length_a   1.000
_cell.length_b   1.000
_cell.length_c   1.000
_cell.angle_alpha   90.00
_cell.angle_beta   90.00
_cell.angle_gamma   90.00
#
_symmetry.space_group_name_H-M   'P 1'
#
loop_
_entity.id
_entity.type
_entity.pdbx_description
1 polymer ?
#
loop_
_entity_poly.entity_id
_entity_poly.type
_entity_poly.pdbx_seq_one_letter_code
_entity_poly.pdbx_strand_id
1 'polypeptide(L)' 'ITQSARDTFTLLAAAGWIDDLCADKMRHMVGFRNVAVHDYQALQLPITLNILTHHLDDFLEFSRSMLRHDA' A
#
# COMPACT_ATOMS: atom_id res chain seq x y z
N ILE A 1 -1.42 14.58 -1.74
CA ILE A 1 -0.53 13.40 -1.99
C ILE A 1 -1.29 12.08 -1.75
N THR A 2 -2.02 11.94 -0.65
CA THR A 2 -2.69 10.68 -0.24
C THR A 2 -3.76 10.17 -1.22
N GLN A 3 -4.63 11.07 -1.68
CA GLN A 3 -5.72 10.75 -2.61
C GLN A 3 -5.16 10.29 -3.97
N SER A 4 -4.23 11.07 -4.53
CA SER A 4 -3.58 10.75 -5.82
C SER A 4 -2.88 9.38 -5.82
N ALA A 5 -2.23 9.00 -4.72
CA ALA A 5 -1.60 7.68 -4.62
C ALA A 5 -2.64 6.55 -4.55
N ARG A 6 -3.75 6.73 -3.81
CA ARG A 6 -4.84 5.74 -3.76
C ARG A 6 -5.52 5.57 -5.12
N ASP A 7 -5.73 6.67 -5.83
CA ASP A 7 -6.34 6.67 -7.16
C ASP A 7 -5.44 5.93 -8.17
N THR A 8 -4.12 6.02 -8.02
CA THR A 8 -3.16 5.31 -8.88
C THR A 8 -3.32 3.79 -8.76
N PHE A 9 -3.49 3.25 -7.55
CA PHE A 9 -3.72 1.80 -7.39
C PHE A 9 -5.07 1.34 -7.96
N THR A 10 -6.09 2.19 -7.88
CA THR A 10 -7.37 1.92 -8.54
C THR A 10 -7.22 1.87 -10.07
N LEU A 11 -6.44 2.78 -10.65
CA LEU A 11 -6.16 2.78 -12.09
C LEU A 11 -5.35 1.55 -12.52
N LEU A 12 -4.34 1.14 -11.73
CA LEU A 12 -3.55 -0.05 -12.02
C LEU A 12 -4.40 -1.32 -12.00
N ALA A 13 -5.32 -1.46 -11.05
CA ALA A 13 -6.27 -2.57 -11.01
C ALA A 13 -7.24 -2.55 -12.19
N ALA A 14 -7.80 -1.39 -12.52
CA ALA A 14 -8.68 -1.23 -13.68
C ALA A 14 -7.97 -1.55 -15.01
N ALA A 15 -6.66 -1.30 -15.09
CA ALA A 15 -5.83 -1.65 -16.24
C ALA A 15 -5.34 -3.11 -16.22
N GLY A 16 -5.66 -3.89 -15.18
CA GLY A 16 -5.28 -5.30 -15.03
C GLY A 16 -3.84 -5.55 -14.63
N TRP A 17 -3.08 -4.52 -14.23
CA TRP A 17 -1.66 -4.64 -13.85
C TRP A 17 -1.49 -5.31 -12.48
N ILE A 18 -2.48 -5.14 -11.61
CA ILE A 18 -2.58 -5.75 -10.29
C ILE A 18 -4.02 -6.20 -10.07
N ASP A 19 -4.27 -7.13 -9.15
CA ASP A 19 -5.62 -7.49 -8.76
C ASP A 19 -6.23 -6.48 -7.76
N ASP A 20 -7.55 -6.55 -7.59
CA ASP A 20 -8.29 -5.67 -6.69
C ASP A 20 -7.83 -5.79 -5.23
N LEU A 21 -7.39 -6.99 -4.84
CA LEU A 21 -6.91 -7.27 -3.48
C LEU A 21 -5.59 -6.56 -3.19
N CYS A 22 -4.64 -6.63 -4.13
CA CYS A 22 -3.36 -5.92 -4.08
C CYS A 22 -3.59 -4.40 -4.07
N ALA A 23 -4.48 -3.90 -4.93
CA ALA A 23 -4.82 -2.48 -4.93
C ALA A 23 -5.39 -2.02 -3.58
N ASP A 24 -6.24 -2.82 -2.94
CA ASP A 24 -6.81 -2.49 -1.64
C ASP A 24 -5.76 -2.47 -0.52
N LYS A 25 -4.90 -3.49 -0.46
CA LYS A 25 -3.75 -3.54 0.46
C LYS A 25 -2.86 -2.30 0.30
N MET A 26 -2.56 -1.90 -0.94
CA MET A 26 -1.72 -0.72 -1.20
C MET A 26 -2.40 0.60 -0.81
N ARG A 27 -3.72 0.75 -1.03
CA ARG A 27 -4.47 1.92 -0.56
C ARG A 27 -4.46 2.05 0.96
N HIS A 28 -4.55 0.94 1.68
CA HIS A 28 -4.41 0.89 3.13
C HIS A 28 -2.99 1.28 3.58
N MET A 29 -1.96 0.75 2.91
CA MET A 29 -0.56 1.09 3.20
C MET A 29 -0.25 2.59 3.01
N VAL A 30 -0.81 3.22 1.98
CA VAL A 30 -0.74 4.69 1.79
C VAL A 30 -1.36 5.40 3.00
N GLY A 31 -2.52 4.94 3.46
CA GLY A 31 -3.17 5.46 4.67
C GLY A 31 -2.25 5.41 5.89
N PHE A 32 -1.66 4.24 6.15
CA PHE A 32 -0.72 4.05 7.25
C PHE A 32 0.50 4.98 7.15
N ARG A 33 1.15 5.06 5.98
CA ARG A 33 2.29 5.97 5.77
C ARG A 33 1.95 7.40 6.20
N ASN A 34 0.76 7.88 5.85
CA ASN A 34 0.39 9.26 6.17
C ASN A 34 0.20 9.49 7.66
N VAL A 35 -0.40 8.53 8.37
CA VAL A 35 -0.52 8.59 9.84
C VAL A 35 0.85 8.50 10.48
N ALA A 36 1.69 7.55 10.05
CA ALA A 36 3.01 7.34 10.62
C ALA A 36 3.96 8.52 10.41
N VAL A 37 3.85 9.23 9.28
CA VAL A 37 4.70 10.37 8.94
C VAL A 37 4.20 11.70 9.52
N HIS A 38 2.89 11.89 9.66
CA HIS A 38 2.34 13.18 10.09
C HIS A 38 1.91 13.21 11.56
N ASP A 39 1.60 12.06 12.17
CA ASP A 39 1.00 11.97 13.51
C ASP A 39 1.92 11.26 14.52
N TYR A 40 3.23 11.58 14.45
CA TYR A 40 4.29 10.96 15.26
C TYR A 40 4.02 10.97 16.78
N GLN A 41 3.24 11.93 17.28
CA GLN A 41 2.94 12.06 18.71
C GLN A 41 1.88 11.05 19.21
N ALA A 42 1.07 10.48 18.33
CA ALA A 42 0.01 9.52 18.65
C ALA A 42 0.18 8.20 17.90
N LEU A 43 1.42 7.83 17.55
CA LEU A 43 1.70 6.59 16.84
C LEU A 43 1.12 5.41 17.63
N GLN A 44 0.09 4.75 17.08
CA GLN A 44 -0.48 3.56 17.69
C GLN A 44 0.51 2.40 17.49
N LEU A 45 1.44 2.27 18.44
CA LEU A 45 2.50 1.26 18.47
C LEU A 45 2.02 -0.15 18.10
N PRO A 46 0.86 -0.65 18.59
CA PRO A 46 0.35 -1.96 18.19
C PRO A 46 0.05 -2.07 16.69
N ILE A 47 -0.55 -1.05 16.09
CA ILE A 47 -0.86 -1.01 14.65
C ILE A 47 0.43 -0.94 13.84
N THR A 48 1.37 -0.11 14.28
CA THR A 48 2.67 0.05 13.62
C THR A 48 3.44 -1.26 13.62
N LEU A 49 3.53 -1.92 14.77
CA LEU A 49 4.20 -3.21 14.90
C LEU A 49 3.54 -4.26 13.99
N ASN A 50 2.20 -4.35 14.01
CA ASN A 50 1.46 -5.28 13.16
C ASN A 50 1.75 -5.09 11.67
N ILE A 51 1.85 -3.83 11.21
CA ILE A 51 2.17 -3.53 9.81
C ILE A 51 3.60 -3.93 9.46
N LEU A 52 4.56 -3.61 10.32
CA LEU A 52 5.95 -3.99 10.13
C LEU A 52 6.16 -5.51 10.16
N THR A 53 5.38 -6.26 10.93
CA THR A 53 5.54 -7.71 11.06
C THR A 53 4.73 -8.53 10.06
N HIS A 54 3.61 -7.99 9.54
CA HIS A 54 2.67 -8.81 8.76
C HIS A 54 2.32 -8.26 7.37
N HIS A 55 2.56 -6.98 7.10
CA HIS A 55 2.03 -6.33 5.87
C HIS A 55 3.13 -5.80 4.94
N LEU A 56 4.41 -5.96 5.28
CA LEU A 56 5.52 -5.56 4.38
C LEU A 56 5.57 -6.41 3.10
N ASP A 57 5.16 -7.68 3.17
CA ASP A 57 5.16 -8.57 2.01
C ASP A 57 4.15 -8.15 0.93
N ASP A 58 3.10 -7.41 1.30
CA ASP A 58 2.15 -6.85 0.34
C ASP A 58 2.85 -5.89 -0.65
N PHE A 59 3.88 -5.17 -0.19
CA PHE A 59 4.67 -4.29 -1.05
C PHE A 59 5.57 -5.08 -2.02
N LEU A 60 6.07 -6.23 -1.58
CA LEU A 60 6.85 -7.15 -2.43
C LEU A 60 5.97 -7.84 -3.47
N GLU A 61 4.73 -8.18 -3.10
CA GLU A 61 3.72 -8.71 -4.01
C GLU A 61 3.36 -7.68 -5.09
N PHE A 62 3.07 -6.44 -4.70
CA PHE A 62 2.86 -5.33 -5.65
C PHE A 62 4.05 -5.18 -6.61
N SER A 63 5.28 -5.13 -6.08
CA SER A 63 6.49 -4.97 -6.89
C SER A 63 6.68 -6.12 -7.89
N ARG A 64 6.39 -7.36 -7.48
CA ARG A 64 6.43 -8.54 -8.37
C ARG A 64 5.39 -8.46 -9.48
N SER A 65 4.18 -8.00 -9.19
CA SER A 65 3.13 -7.84 -10.21
C SER A 65 3.53 -6.79 -11.25
N MET A 66 4.09 -5.65 -10.82
CA MET A 66 4.58 -4.61 -11.74
C MET A 66 5.70 -5.12 -12.65
N LEU A 67 6.69 -5.83 -12.09
CA LEU A 67 7.81 -6.37 -12.87
C LEU A 67 7.39 -7.44 -13.87
N ARG A 68 6.36 -8.22 -13.57
CA ARG A 68 5.82 -9.23 -14.50
C ARG A 68 5.10 -8.62 -15.70
N HIS A 69 4.53 -7.43 -15.53
CA HIS A 69 3.82 -6.73 -16.60
C HIS A 69 4.72 -5.91 -17.51
N ASP A 70 5.95 -5.60 -17.06
CA ASP A 70 6.97 -4.85 -17.81
C ASP A 70 7.88 -5.74 -18.69
N ALA A 71 7.83 -7.06 -18.51
CA ALA A 71 8.59 -8.07 -19.26
C ALA A 71 7.79 -8.66 -20.43
#